data_AF-A0A183PE07-F1
#
_entry.id   AF-A0A183PE07-F1
#
_cell.length_a   1.000
_cell.length_b   1.000
_cell.length_c   1.000
_cell.angle_alpha   90.00
_cell.angle_beta   90.00
_cell.angle_gamma   90.00
#
_symmetry.space_group_name_H-M   'P 1'
#
loop_
_entity.id
_entity.type
_entity.pdbx_description
1 polymer ?
#
loop_
_entity_poly.entity_id
_entity_poly.type
_entity_poly.pdbx_seq_one_letter_code
_entity_poly.pdbx_strand_id
1 'polypeptide(L)'
;MSYYFERFNFDKCKFAVQKEKEGTGRIVMWREGIINSYTLEATFCGTAGNDLEEGYHFNSLDFEKMGSHFCDTLLDYIDPDHKKMEHIMEYLKNRFVSMKVSKSNEFEDDKLSSDDSMSDSSDVGSDSSNCDELPAYYAYVLQKVSTVSYD
;
A
#
# COMPACT_ATOMS: atom_id res chain seq x y z
N MET A 1 -23.47 2.98 -19.49
CA MET A 1 -22.33 2.15 -19.04
C MET A 1 -21.44 3.06 -18.21
N SER A 2 -21.69 3.18 -16.90
CA SER A 2 -20.86 4.03 -16.04
C SER A 2 -19.60 3.26 -15.73
N TYR A 3 -18.49 3.61 -16.37
CA TYR A 3 -17.18 3.11 -15.96
C TYR A 3 -16.96 3.54 -14.50
N TYR A 4 -17.03 2.58 -13.58
CA TYR A 4 -16.65 2.79 -12.20
C TYR A 4 -15.13 2.95 -12.20
N PHE A 5 -14.69 4.19 -12.06
CA PHE A 5 -13.27 4.52 -12.05
C PHE A 5 -12.71 4.38 -10.64
N GLU A 6 -11.83 3.41 -10.45
CA GLU A 6 -11.17 3.14 -9.17
C GLU A 6 -9.96 4.07 -9.02
N ARG A 7 -10.11 5.11 -8.19
CA ARG A 7 -9.08 6.14 -7.92
C ARG A 7 -7.98 5.65 -6.96
N PHE A 8 -8.19 4.50 -6.33
CA PHE A 8 -7.25 3.88 -5.40
C PHE A 8 -6.53 2.72 -6.10
N ASN A 9 -5.22 2.63 -5.92
CA ASN A 9 -4.42 1.53 -6.47
C ASN A 9 -3.59 0.90 -5.35
N PHE A 10 -3.98 -0.31 -4.95
CA PHE A 10 -3.31 -1.05 -3.88
C PHE A 10 -1.85 -1.37 -4.22
N ASP A 11 -1.54 -1.64 -5.48
CA ASP A 11 -0.19 -2.03 -5.92
C ASP A 11 0.81 -0.87 -5.87
N LYS A 12 0.31 0.36 -5.90
CA LYS A 12 1.13 1.56 -5.69
C LYS A 12 1.29 1.93 -4.21
N CYS A 13 0.59 1.25 -3.29
CA CYS A 13 0.71 1.52 -1.86
C CYS A 13 2.04 1.01 -1.29
N LYS A 14 2.61 1.77 -0.35
CA LYS A 14 3.86 1.43 0.34
C LYS A 14 3.59 1.27 1.83
N PHE A 15 3.72 0.04 2.32
CA PHE A 15 3.35 -0.32 3.69
C PHE A 15 4.54 -0.57 4.62
N ALA A 16 5.74 -0.78 4.10
CA ALA A 16 6.93 -1.02 4.90
C ALA A 16 7.34 0.22 5.69
N VAL A 17 7.89 0.01 6.88
CA VAL A 17 8.44 1.08 7.70
C VAL A 17 9.88 1.32 7.28
N GLN A 18 10.15 2.51 6.76
CA GLN A 18 11.51 2.94 6.40
C GLN A 18 12.12 3.71 7.56
N LYS A 19 13.42 3.48 7.81
CA LYS A 19 14.16 4.11 8.90
C LYS A 19 14.15 5.64 8.79
N GLU A 20 14.19 6.14 7.56
CA GLU A 20 14.18 7.56 7.21
C GLU A 20 12.81 8.20 7.50
N LYS A 21 11.75 7.39 7.62
CA LYS A 21 10.38 7.82 7.87
C LYS A 21 9.93 7.58 9.31
N GLU A 22 10.84 7.21 10.22
CA GLU A 22 10.51 6.99 11.63
C GLU A 22 9.95 8.24 12.33
N GLY A 23 10.34 9.43 11.89
CA GLY A 23 9.83 10.70 12.42
C GLY A 23 8.48 11.14 11.85
N THR A 24 7.90 10.38 10.90
CA THR A 24 6.61 10.76 10.29
C THR A 24 5.45 10.52 11.25
N GLY A 25 4.40 11.35 11.12
CA GLY A 25 3.23 11.29 12.00
C GLY A 25 2.63 9.89 12.12
N ARG A 26 2.50 9.14 11.00
CA ARG A 26 1.97 7.78 11.05
C ARG A 26 2.78 6.81 11.93
N ILE A 27 4.12 6.92 11.90
CA ILE A 27 5.00 6.04 12.67
C ILE A 27 5.00 6.44 14.14
N VAL A 28 5.01 7.75 14.42
CA VAL A 28 4.90 8.27 15.79
C VAL A 28 3.59 7.83 16.43
N MET A 29 2.44 8.06 15.77
CA MET A 29 1.14 7.66 16.32
C MET A 29 1.01 6.14 16.49
N TRP A 30 1.61 5.35 15.59
CA TRP A 30 1.69 3.90 15.75
C TRP A 30 2.48 3.48 16.98
N ARG A 31 3.62 4.13 17.25
CA ARG A 31 4.43 3.90 18.47
C ARG A 31 3.69 4.30 19.75
N GLU A 32 2.81 5.30 19.68
CA GLU A 32 1.91 5.71 20.77
C GLU A 32 0.68 4.80 20.93
N GLY A 33 0.59 3.70 20.17
CA GLY A 33 -0.44 2.67 20.33
C GLY A 33 -1.62 2.77 19.37
N ILE A 34 -1.62 3.72 18.42
CA ILE A 34 -2.64 3.76 17.36
C ILE A 34 -2.25 2.79 16.24
N ILE A 35 -2.73 1.54 16.37
CA ILE A 35 -2.34 0.42 15.50
C ILE A 35 -2.64 0.65 14.00
N ASN A 36 -3.68 1.43 13.68
CA ASN A 36 -4.14 1.69 12.32
C ASN A 36 -3.83 3.14 11.93
N SER A 37 -2.55 3.51 11.93
CA SER A 37 -2.09 4.84 11.52
C SER A 37 -1.53 4.81 10.10
N TYR A 38 -2.16 5.55 9.19
CA TYR A 38 -1.83 5.57 7.77
C TYR A 38 -1.76 7.00 7.24
N THR A 39 -1.01 7.20 6.16
CA THR A 39 -1.03 8.44 5.36
C THR A 39 -1.77 8.14 4.07
N LEU A 40 -2.85 8.87 3.78
CA LEU A 40 -3.52 8.82 2.49
C LEU A 40 -2.92 9.92 1.60
N GLU A 41 -2.22 9.50 0.56
CA GLU A 41 -1.58 10.41 -0.41
C GLU A 41 -2.46 10.50 -1.67
N ALA A 42 -2.57 11.70 -2.24
CA ALA A 42 -3.36 11.95 -3.42
C ALA A 42 -2.62 12.90 -4.38
N THR A 43 -2.79 12.67 -5.68
CA THR A 43 -2.17 13.46 -6.75
C THR A 43 -3.18 14.40 -7.39
N PHE A 44 -2.71 15.55 -7.88
CA PHE A 44 -3.52 16.46 -8.68
C PHE A 44 -3.54 16.09 -10.17
N CYS A 45 -2.49 15.43 -10.66
CA CYS A 45 -2.28 15.18 -12.09
C CYS A 45 -2.96 13.89 -12.61
N GLY A 46 -3.90 13.33 -11.84
CA GLY A 46 -4.60 12.11 -12.18
C GLY A 46 -3.76 10.85 -12.02
N THR A 47 -4.25 9.75 -12.58
CA THR A 47 -3.62 8.44 -12.44
C THR A 47 -2.55 8.26 -13.52
N ALA A 48 -1.33 7.90 -13.12
CA ALA A 48 -0.29 7.54 -14.07
C ALA A 48 -0.46 6.08 -14.56
N GLY A 49 -0.33 5.84 -15.87
CA GLY A 49 -0.24 4.49 -16.45
C GLY A 49 -1.57 3.88 -16.91
N ASN A 50 -2.60 4.69 -17.11
CA ASN A 50 -3.84 4.30 -17.78
C ASN A 50 -4.08 5.16 -19.02
N ASP A 51 -3.98 4.56 -20.20
CA ASP A 51 -4.14 5.25 -21.50
C ASP A 51 -5.51 5.93 -21.67
N LEU A 52 -6.51 5.50 -20.90
CA LEU A 52 -7.85 6.08 -20.89
C LEU A 52 -7.93 7.43 -20.17
N GLU A 53 -6.92 7.81 -19.38
CA GLU A 53 -6.94 9.02 -18.53
C GLU A 53 -5.71 9.90 -18.66
N GLU A 54 -4.91 9.68 -19.70
CA GLU A 54 -3.78 10.54 -20.01
C GLU A 54 -4.25 12.00 -20.13
N GLY A 55 -3.77 12.85 -19.22
CA GLY A 55 -4.13 14.27 -19.14
C GLY A 55 -5.37 14.62 -18.30
N TYR A 56 -6.01 13.66 -17.61
CA TYR A 56 -7.08 13.97 -16.66
C TYR A 56 -6.52 14.44 -15.31
N HIS A 57 -6.84 15.66 -14.90
CA HIS A 57 -6.45 16.18 -13.59
C HIS A 57 -7.59 16.02 -12.59
N PHE A 58 -7.26 15.55 -11.39
CA PHE A 58 -8.23 15.39 -10.32
C PHE A 58 -8.71 16.76 -9.83
N ASN A 59 -10.02 16.87 -9.68
CA ASN A 59 -10.68 18.04 -9.12
C ASN A 59 -11.29 17.70 -7.75
N SER A 60 -11.90 18.69 -7.10
CA SER A 60 -12.51 18.53 -5.78
C SER A 60 -13.53 17.39 -5.69
N LEU A 61 -14.32 17.15 -6.74
CA LEU A 61 -15.30 16.07 -6.76
C LEU A 61 -14.65 14.68 -6.76
N ASP A 62 -13.45 14.55 -7.35
CA ASP A 62 -12.69 13.31 -7.30
C ASP A 62 -12.20 13.00 -5.88
N PHE A 63 -11.71 14.02 -5.18
CA PHE A 63 -11.28 13.89 -3.80
C PHE A 63 -12.44 13.62 -2.84
N GLU A 64 -13.61 14.24 -3.07
CA GLU A 64 -14.83 13.94 -2.31
C GLU A 64 -15.27 12.48 -2.49
N LYS A 65 -15.26 11.97 -3.73
CA LYS A 65 -15.57 10.56 -4.00
C LYS A 65 -14.57 9.61 -3.35
N MET A 66 -13.27 9.94 -3.40
CA MET A 66 -12.23 9.18 -2.71
C MET A 66 -12.47 9.15 -1.20
N GLY A 67 -12.86 10.29 -0.60
CA GLY A 67 -13.25 10.38 0.79
C GLY A 67 -14.50 9.53 1.13
N SER A 68 -15.51 9.54 0.27
CA SER A 68 -16.71 8.70 0.43
C SER A 68 -16.35 7.22 0.48
N HIS A 69 -15.55 6.72 -0.48
CA HIS A 69 -15.12 5.33 -0.49
C HIS A 69 -14.27 4.98 0.74
N PHE A 70 -13.42 5.91 1.20
CA PHE A 70 -12.68 5.71 2.44
C PHE A 70 -13.62 5.52 3.64
N CYS A 71 -14.65 6.36 3.78
CA CYS A 71 -15.67 6.20 4.82
C CYS A 71 -16.41 4.86 4.71
N ASP A 72 -16.80 4.44 3.49
CA ASP A 72 -17.44 3.14 3.28
C ASP A 72 -16.54 1.99 3.74
N THR A 73 -15.23 2.05 3.46
CA THR A 73 -14.28 1.04 3.95
C THR A 73 -14.12 1.04 5.47
N LEU A 74 -14.27 2.19 6.13
CA LEU A 74 -14.28 2.25 7.59
C LEU A 74 -15.53 1.58 8.16
N LEU A 75 -16.69 1.74 7.51
CA LEU A 75 -17.92 1.05 7.91
C LEU A 75 -17.78 -0.47 7.77
N ASP A 76 -17.21 -0.92 6.66
CA ASP A 76 -16.88 -2.34 6.46
C ASP A 76 -15.90 -2.86 7.52
N TYR A 77 -14.93 -2.04 7.93
CA TYR A 77 -13.91 -2.41 8.90
C TYR A 77 -14.46 -2.56 10.32
N ILE A 78 -15.44 -1.73 10.70
CA ILE A 78 -16.08 -1.77 12.03
C ILE A 78 -17.34 -2.65 12.06
N ASP A 79 -17.69 -3.29 10.94
CA ASP A 79 -18.85 -4.18 10.86
C ASP A 79 -18.70 -5.34 11.86
N PRO A 80 -19.68 -5.56 12.75
CA PRO A 80 -19.71 -6.73 13.63
C PRO A 80 -19.67 -8.06 12.87
N ASP A 81 -20.14 -8.12 11.62
CA ASP A 81 -19.98 -9.28 10.75
C ASP A 81 -18.61 -9.25 10.05
N HIS A 82 -17.65 -9.95 10.65
CA HIS A 82 -16.28 -9.96 10.19
C HIS A 82 -16.04 -10.73 8.88
N LYS A 83 -17.05 -11.35 8.25
CA LYS A 83 -16.86 -12.15 7.01
C LYS A 83 -16.15 -11.40 5.90
N LYS A 84 -16.52 -10.13 5.69
CA LYS A 84 -15.88 -9.30 4.65
C LYS A 84 -14.42 -9.06 4.97
N MET A 85 -14.10 -8.74 6.22
CA MET A 85 -12.73 -8.59 6.68
C MET A 85 -11.96 -9.91 6.55
N GLU A 86 -12.53 -11.05 6.96
CA GLU A 86 -11.87 -12.36 6.90
C GLU A 86 -11.49 -12.72 5.46
N HIS A 87 -12.42 -12.52 4.53
CA HIS A 87 -12.20 -12.75 3.11
C HIS A 87 -11.10 -11.84 2.54
N ILE A 88 -11.09 -10.55 2.88
CA ILE A 88 -10.03 -9.61 2.46
C ILE A 88 -8.67 -10.03 3.04
N MET A 89 -8.64 -10.43 4.32
CA MET A 89 -7.42 -10.87 4.98
C MET A 89 -6.85 -12.13 4.33
N GLU A 90 -7.69 -13.09 3.95
CA GLU A 90 -7.29 -14.28 3.22
C GLU A 90 -6.77 -13.94 1.83
N TYR A 91 -7.46 -13.08 1.08
CA TYR A 91 -7.02 -12.60 -0.22
C TYR A 91 -5.63 -11.96 -0.14
N LEU A 92 -5.40 -11.07 0.84
CA LEU A 92 -4.11 -10.40 1.02
C LEU A 92 -3.00 -11.39 1.39
N LYS A 93 -3.27 -12.34 2.31
CA LYS A 93 -2.31 -13.40 2.65
C LYS A 93 -1.89 -14.20 1.41
N ASN A 94 -2.85 -14.63 0.61
CA ASN A 94 -2.59 -15.41 -0.61
C ASN A 94 -1.78 -14.60 -1.63
N ARG A 95 -2.10 -13.30 -1.79
CA ARG A 95 -1.33 -12.39 -2.64
C ARG A 95 0.12 -12.26 -2.18
N PHE A 96 0.37 -12.07 -0.89
CA PHE A 96 1.73 -11.98 -0.33
C PHE A 96 2.54 -13.26 -0.53
N VAL A 97 1.91 -14.44 -0.33
CA VAL A 97 2.56 -15.73 -0.58
C VAL A 97 2.96 -15.84 -2.05
N SER A 98 2.06 -15.51 -2.98
CA SER A 98 2.35 -15.55 -4.42
C SER A 98 3.53 -14.64 -4.80
N MET A 99 3.59 -13.43 -4.25
CA MET A 99 4.71 -12.50 -4.54
C MET A 99 6.05 -13.02 -4.01
N LYS A 100 6.09 -13.66 -2.83
CA LYS A 100 7.32 -14.26 -2.30
C LYS A 100 7.82 -15.43 -3.16
N VAL A 101 6.90 -16.27 -3.64
CA VAL A 101 7.23 -17.42 -4.51
C VAL A 101 7.81 -16.95 -5.85
N SER A 102 7.26 -15.88 -6.43
CA SER A 102 7.80 -15.30 -7.67
C SER A 102 9.21 -14.75 -7.48
N LYS A 103 9.49 -14.05 -6.37
CA LYS A 103 10.83 -13.50 -6.09
C LYS A 103 11.89 -14.55 -5.75
N SER A 104 11.52 -15.68 -5.13
CA SER A 104 12.48 -16.76 -4.87
C SER A 104 12.96 -17.48 -6.13
N ASN A 105 12.21 -17.37 -7.24
CA ASN A 105 12.59 -17.96 -8.52
C ASN A 105 13.46 -17.02 -9.40
N GLU A 106 13.67 -15.76 -8.99
CA GLU A 106 14.44 -14.75 -9.75
C GLU A 106 15.90 -14.56 -9.23
N PHE A 107 16.36 -15.37 -8.26
CA PHE A 107 17.74 -15.28 -7.72
C PHE A 107 18.78 -16.12 -8.47
N GLU A 108 18.43 -16.72 -9.60
CA GLU A 108 19.39 -17.40 -10.50
C GLU A 108 19.29 -16.85 -11.93
N ASP A 109 19.51 -15.54 -12.15
CA ASP A 109 20.32 -15.10 -13.30
C ASP A 109 20.59 -13.59 -13.34
N ASP A 110 21.80 -13.30 -13.79
CA ASP A 110 22.31 -12.10 -14.45
C ASP A 110 22.90 -10.88 -13.71
N LYS A 111 24.23 -10.84 -13.91
CA LYS A 111 25.22 -9.76 -13.88
C LYS A 111 24.82 -8.49 -14.67
N LEU A 112 25.20 -7.35 -14.08
CA LEU A 112 25.87 -6.20 -14.71
C LEU A 112 25.40 -5.75 -16.12
N SER A 113 24.68 -4.63 -16.17
CA SER A 113 25.05 -3.52 -17.08
C SER A 113 24.57 -2.18 -16.53
N SER A 114 25.50 -1.22 -16.57
CA SER A 114 25.35 0.19 -16.24
C SER A 114 25.01 0.96 -17.50
N ASP A 115 23.95 1.76 -17.49
CA ASP A 115 23.84 2.89 -18.41
C ASP A 115 23.06 4.06 -17.80
N ASP A 116 23.62 5.25 -17.97
CA ASP A 116 23.37 6.48 -17.24
C ASP A 116 22.57 7.42 -18.17
N SER A 117 21.35 7.79 -17.80
CA SER A 117 20.62 8.86 -18.48
C SER A 117 19.83 9.70 -17.48
N MET A 118 20.37 10.89 -17.25
CA MET A 118 19.87 11.94 -16.35
C MET A 118 18.59 12.56 -16.90
N SER A 119 17.51 12.49 -16.12
CA SER A 119 16.32 13.33 -16.27
C SER A 119 15.96 13.90 -14.90
N ASP A 120 16.31 15.17 -14.70
CA ASP A 120 16.01 15.97 -13.52
C ASP A 120 14.50 16.24 -13.43
N SER A 121 13.81 15.47 -12.60
CA SER A 121 12.55 15.90 -11.98
C SER A 121 12.76 15.86 -10.48
N SER A 122 12.92 17.04 -9.88
CA SER A 122 13.04 17.23 -8.44
C SER A 122 11.70 16.98 -7.75
N ASP A 123 11.31 15.71 -7.68
CA ASP A 123 10.50 15.18 -6.60
C ASP A 123 11.48 14.51 -5.65
N VAL A 124 11.85 15.18 -4.56
CA VAL A 124 12.55 14.56 -3.43
C VAL A 124 11.59 13.64 -2.65
N GLY A 125 10.82 12.84 -3.38
CA GLY A 125 10.08 11.70 -2.89
C GLY A 125 11.04 10.52 -2.87
N SER A 126 11.38 10.06 -1.66
CA SER A 126 12.28 8.92 -1.47
C SER A 126 11.85 7.73 -2.33
N ASP A 127 12.68 7.36 -3.30
CA ASP A 127 12.53 6.11 -4.06
C ASP A 127 12.45 4.95 -3.07
N SER A 128 11.23 4.44 -2.91
CA SER A 128 10.85 3.41 -1.94
C SER A 128 10.73 2.05 -2.64
N SER A 129 11.58 1.82 -3.64
CA SER A 129 11.68 0.60 -4.43
C SER A 129 11.94 -0.67 -3.60
N ASN A 130 12.44 -0.54 -2.36
CA ASN A 130 12.78 -1.68 -1.48
C ASN A 130 11.73 -2.03 -0.40
N CYS A 131 10.48 -1.60 -0.54
CA CYS A 131 9.44 -1.84 0.46
C CYS A 131 8.65 -3.14 0.21
N ASP A 132 9.33 -4.28 0.33
CA ASP A 132 8.73 -5.62 0.24
C ASP A 132 8.28 -6.20 1.58
N GLU A 133 8.42 -5.42 2.65
CA GLU A 133 7.98 -5.84 3.98
C GLU A 133 6.47 -5.72 4.16
N LEU A 134 5.93 -6.69 4.89
CA LEU A 134 4.54 -6.69 5.32
C LEU A 134 4.25 -5.40 6.08
N PRO A 135 3.04 -4.81 5.93
CA PRO A 135 2.63 -3.69 6.75
C PRO A 135 2.91 -4.00 8.23
N ALA A 136 3.39 -3.04 9.00
CA ALA A 136 3.83 -3.24 10.39
C ALA A 136 2.78 -3.99 11.25
N TYR A 137 1.49 -3.76 10.97
CA TYR A 137 0.39 -4.51 11.56
C TYR A 137 0.43 -6.01 11.26
N TYR A 138 0.70 -6.44 10.02
CA TYR A 138 0.82 -7.86 9.68
C TYR A 138 2.08 -8.50 10.28
N ALA A 139 3.20 -7.77 10.30
CA ALA A 139 4.39 -8.26 11.00
C ALA A 139 4.09 -8.46 12.50
N TYR A 140 3.39 -7.52 13.11
CA TYR A 140 2.96 -7.59 14.51
C TYR A 140 1.94 -8.72 14.77
N VAL A 141 0.91 -8.86 13.93
CA VAL A 141 -0.13 -9.90 14.06
C VAL A 141 0.47 -11.28 13.83
N LEU A 142 1.33 -11.46 12.82
CA LEU A 142 2.00 -12.75 12.57
C LEU A 142 2.96 -13.11 13.71
N GLN A 143 3.69 -12.14 14.27
CA GLN A 143 4.48 -12.38 15.48
C GLN A 143 3.61 -12.82 16.65
N LYS A 144 2.43 -12.22 16.84
CA LYS A 144 1.50 -12.64 17.91
C LYS A 144 0.83 -13.99 17.67
N VAL A 145 0.47 -14.34 16.43
CA VAL A 145 -0.08 -15.66 16.09
C VAL A 145 0.97 -16.77 16.28
N SER A 146 2.26 -16.45 16.05
CA SER A 146 3.38 -17.37 16.30
C SER A 146 3.62 -17.64 17.79
N THR A 147 3.17 -16.75 18.68
CA THR A 147 3.32 -16.88 20.14
C THR A 147 2.14 -17.54 20.85
N VAL A 148 1.10 -17.99 20.13
CA VAL A 148 -0.05 -18.74 20.70
C VAL A 148 -0.02 -20.21 20.26
N SER A 149 1.17 -20.79 20.15
CA SER A 149 1.36 -22.24 20.14
C SER A 149 2.15 -22.62 21.39
N TYR A 150 1.58 -23.54 22.18
CA TYR A 150 1.99 -24.03 23.51
C TYR A 150 1.50 -23.18 24.69
N ASP A 151 0.30 -23.51 25.19
CA ASP A 151 0.12 -24.39 26.36
C ASP A 151 -1.18 -25.20 26.22
#